data_AF-A0A7T3PD03-F1
#
_entry.id   AF-A0A7T3PD03-F1
#
_cell.length_a   1.000
_cell.length_b   1.000
_cell.length_c   1.000
_cell.angle_alpha   90.00
_cell.angle_beta   90.00
_cell.angle_gamma   90.00
#
_symmetry.space_group_name_H-M   'P 1'
#
loop_
_entity.id
_entity.type
_entity.pdbx_description
1 polymer ?
#
loop_
_entity_poly.entity_id
_entity_poly.type
_entity_poly.pdbx_seq_one_letter_code
_entity_poly.pdbx_strand_id
1 'polypeptide(L)'
;MLGDLYAERSHLTGNTRLRFYMSIKNKDLIFNFYSIFKSYVKTEPKIFKRNKLNKLTNTLHVDIWFSTLKYEIFNWVIEDFYIKSGEKNIKIVPKDSYKKLT
;
A
#
# COMPACT_ATOMS: atom_id res chain seq x y z
N MET A 1 5.83 -1.90 -4.47
CA MET A 1 4.94 -2.96 -5.00
C MET A 1 5.33 -4.34 -4.56
N LEU A 2 6.61 -4.71 -4.56
CA LEU A 2 7.05 -6.05 -4.13
C LEU A 2 7.14 -6.23 -2.60
N GLY A 3 7.17 -5.15 -1.82
CA GLY A 3 7.08 -5.17 -0.35
C GLY A 3 5.70 -4.76 0.18
N ASP A 4 5.68 -3.95 1.23
CA ASP A 4 4.50 -3.58 2.05
C ASP A 4 3.51 -2.58 1.41
N LEU A 5 3.67 -2.30 0.11
CA LEU A 5 2.77 -1.42 -0.63
C LEU A 5 1.57 -2.21 -1.18
N TYR A 6 0.38 -1.68 -0.93
CA TYR A 6 -0.87 -2.23 -1.43
C TYR A 6 -1.56 -1.24 -2.38
N ALA A 7 -1.89 -1.70 -3.58
CA ALA A 7 -2.71 -0.94 -4.52
C ALA A 7 -4.18 -1.34 -4.37
N GLU A 8 -5.04 -0.33 -4.35
CA GLU A 8 -6.48 -0.53 -4.21
C GLU A 8 -7.24 0.18 -5.33
N ARG A 9 -8.17 -0.55 -5.95
CA ARG A 9 -9.09 -0.05 -6.96
C ARG A 9 -10.48 -0.61 -6.68
N SER A 10 -11.48 0.27 -6.55
CA SER A 10 -12.84 -0.12 -6.16
C SER A 10 -13.67 -0.68 -7.32
N HIS A 11 -13.41 -0.25 -8.55
CA HIS A 11 -14.12 -0.68 -9.75
C HIS A 11 -13.10 -0.92 -10.88
N LEU A 12 -13.42 -1.78 -11.86
CA LEU A 12 -12.52 -2.09 -12.97
C LEU A 12 -12.05 -0.84 -13.72
N THR A 13 -12.96 0.12 -13.93
CA THR A 13 -12.72 1.40 -14.60
C THR A 13 -12.28 2.53 -13.65
N GLY A 14 -12.13 2.24 -12.36
CA GLY A 14 -11.77 3.24 -11.36
C GLY A 14 -10.27 3.52 -11.32
N ASN A 15 -9.91 4.68 -10.79
CA ASN A 15 -8.51 5.01 -10.52
C ASN A 15 -7.97 4.29 -9.29
N THR A 16 -6.69 3.96 -9.34
CA THR A 16 -5.97 3.27 -8.26
C THR A 16 -5.50 4.26 -7.20
N ARG A 17 -5.59 3.85 -5.93
CA ARG A 17 -4.86 4.48 -4.81
C ARG A 17 -3.78 3.56 -4.28
N LEU A 18 -2.71 4.16 -3.77
CA LEU A 18 -1.63 3.45 -3.10
C LEU A 18 -1.77 3.58 -1.59
N ARG A 19 -1.64 2.47 -0.88
CA ARG A 19 -1.76 2.38 0.58
C ARG A 19 -0.45 1.89 1.18
N PHE A 20 0.11 2.73 2.02
CA PHE A 20 1.33 2.46 2.77
C PHE A 20 0.93 2.20 4.20
N TYR A 21 1.26 1.02 4.72
CA TYR A 21 0.89 0.59 6.06
C TYR A 21 2.04 -0.22 6.64
N MET A 22 2.54 0.19 7.81
CA MET A 22 3.64 -0.47 8.49
C MET A 22 3.48 -0.40 10.00
N SER A 23 4.25 -1.20 10.72
CA SER A 23 4.41 -1.03 12.17
C SER A 23 5.03 0.34 12.47
N ILE A 24 4.67 0.94 13.61
CA ILE A 24 5.24 2.22 14.05
C ILE A 24 6.77 2.19 14.19
N LYS A 25 7.37 1.00 14.34
CA LYS A 25 8.82 0.82 14.36
C LYS A 25 9.50 1.33 13.09
N ASN A 26 8.78 1.34 11.96
CA ASN A 26 9.25 1.82 10.66
C ASN A 26 8.69 3.22 10.33
N LYS A 27 8.45 4.06 11.35
CA LYS A 27 7.87 5.40 11.19
C LYS A 27 8.66 6.23 10.18
N ASP A 28 9.98 6.27 10.30
CA ASP A 28 10.83 7.12 9.45
C ASP A 28 10.71 6.73 7.98
N LEU A 29 10.64 5.43 7.69
CA LEU A 29 10.43 4.93 6.34
C LEU A 29 9.06 5.36 5.77
N ILE A 30 8.02 5.34 6.59
CA ILE A 30 6.69 5.80 6.18
C ILE A 30 6.67 7.30 5.90
N PHE A 31 7.36 8.11 6.71
CA PHE A 31 7.49 9.54 6.45
C PHE A 31 8.34 9.83 5.20
N ASN A 32 9.37 9.02 4.92
CA ASN A 32 10.12 9.10 3.67
C ASN A 32 9.24 8.82 2.45
N PHE A 33 8.43 7.76 2.49
CA PHE A 33 7.45 7.50 1.42
C PHE A 33 6.43 8.62 1.30
N TYR A 34 5.93 9.16 2.42
CA TYR A 34 5.01 10.29 2.39
C TYR A 34 5.65 11.50 1.69
N SER A 35 6.93 11.80 1.95
CA SER A 35 7.64 12.89 1.28
C SER A 35 7.68 12.71 -0.24
N ILE A 36 7.94 11.48 -0.72
CA ILE A 36 7.96 11.16 -2.15
C ILE A 36 6.58 11.35 -2.79
N PHE A 37 5.51 10.98 -2.09
CA PHE A 37 4.14 11.01 -2.62
C PHE A 37 3.33 12.23 -2.15
N LYS A 38 3.96 13.25 -1.55
CA LYS A 38 3.29 14.35 -0.84
C LYS A 38 2.24 15.05 -1.70
N SER A 39 2.53 15.27 -2.98
CA SER A 39 1.62 15.91 -3.93
C SER A 39 0.35 15.10 -4.24
N TYR A 40 0.37 13.80 -3.98
CA TYR A 40 -0.75 12.88 -4.23
C TYR A 40 -1.53 12.54 -2.96
N VAL A 41 -1.20 13.14 -1.82
CA VAL A 41 -1.74 12.78 -0.51
C VAL A 41 -2.42 13.98 0.13
N LYS A 42 -3.65 13.80 0.62
CA LYS A 42 -4.41 14.87 1.30
C LYS A 42 -4.11 14.99 2.79
N THR A 43 -3.70 13.90 3.45
CA THR A 43 -3.51 13.84 4.89
C THR A 43 -2.19 13.19 5.24
N GLU A 44 -1.49 13.73 6.23
CA GLU A 44 -0.26 13.14 6.77
C GLU A 44 -0.47 11.70 7.29
N PRO A 45 0.64 10.93 7.45
CA PRO A 45 0.59 9.61 8.05
C PRO A 45 -0.08 9.57 9.42
N LYS A 46 -1.03 8.66 9.58
CA LYS A 46 -1.82 8.48 10.80
C LYS A 46 -1.31 7.29 11.59
N ILE A 47 -1.12 7.51 12.89
CA ILE A 47 -0.81 6.45 13.84
C ILE A 47 -2.12 5.82 14.31
N PHE A 48 -2.17 4.50 14.31
CA PHE A 48 -3.33 3.72 14.75
C PHE A 48 -2.88 2.67 15.75
N LYS A 49 -3.46 2.71 16.96
CA LYS A 49 -3.28 1.66 17.97
C LYS A 49 -4.36 0.61 17.77
N ARG A 50 -3.98 -0.66 17.61
CA ARG A 50 -4.96 -1.73 17.46
C ARG A 50 -5.75 -1.91 18.76
N ASN A 51 -7.04 -2.18 18.63
CA ASN A 51 -7.93 -2.39 19.79
C ASN A 51 -7.82 -3.80 20.38
N LYS A 52 -7.13 -4.72 19.71
CA LYS A 52 -6.99 -6.11 20.13
C LYS A 52 -5.52 -6.45 20.32
N LEU A 53 -5.24 -7.18 21.38
CA LEU A 53 -3.93 -7.78 21.62
C LEU A 53 -3.62 -8.76 20.50
N ASN A 54 -2.37 -8.75 20.05
CA ASN A 54 -1.88 -9.78 19.16
C ASN A 54 -1.85 -11.11 19.93
N LYS A 55 -2.57 -12.12 19.43
CA LYS A 55 -2.75 -13.41 20.11
C LYS A 55 -1.45 -14.17 20.39
N LEU A 56 -0.40 -13.93 19.58
CA LEU A 56 0.89 -14.62 19.70
C LEU A 56 1.84 -13.92 20.67
N THR A 57 1.82 -12.59 20.69
CA THR A 57 2.78 -11.77 21.45
C THR A 57 2.17 -11.18 22.72
N ASN A 58 0.85 -11.23 22.86
CA ASN A 58 0.08 -10.60 23.93
C ASN A 58 0.40 -9.10 24.11
N THR A 59 0.75 -8.41 23.01
CA THR A 59 1.05 -6.96 23.00
C THR A 59 0.07 -6.19 22.11
N LEU A 60 -0.17 -4.93 22.45
CA LEU A 60 -0.89 -3.99 21.58
C LEU A 60 0.07 -3.48 20.51
N HIS A 61 -0.24 -3.75 19.25
CA HIS A 61 0.52 -3.23 18.13
C HIS A 61 0.06 -1.82 17.78
N VAL A 62 1.03 -0.97 17.46
CA VAL A 62 0.80 0.36 16.93
C VAL A 62 1.32 0.37 15.50
N ASP A 63 0.46 0.80 14.61
CA ASP A 63 0.75 0.91 13.18
C ASP A 63 0.73 2.37 12.76
N ILE A 64 1.32 2.64 11.61
CA ILE A 64 1.28 3.93 10.95
C ILE A 64 0.98 3.73 9.47
N TRP A 65 0.14 4.60 8.91
CA TRP A 65 -0.27 4.46 7.52
C TRP A 65 -0.65 5.78 6.88
N PHE A 66 -0.54 5.83 5.55
CA PHE A 66 -1.16 6.87 4.73
C PHE A 66 -1.61 6.27 3.41
N SER A 67 -2.38 7.04 2.65
CA SER A 67 -2.76 6.65 1.29
C SER A 67 -2.75 7.84 0.36
N THR A 68 -2.38 7.60 -0.89
CA THR A 68 -2.63 8.58 -1.95
C THR A 68 -4.13 8.72 -2.18
N LEU A 69 -4.51 9.81 -2.84
CA LEU A 69 -5.79 9.88 -3.54
C LEU A 69 -5.77 8.90 -4.73
N LYS A 70 -6.94 8.70 -5.34
CA LYS A 70 -7.09 7.84 -6.51
C LYS A 70 -6.65 8.62 -7.75
N TYR A 71 -5.61 8.17 -8.43
CA TYR A 71 -5.10 8.80 -9.66
C TYR A 71 -4.87 7.77 -10.75
N GLU A 72 -5.07 8.20 -12.00
CA GLU A 72 -4.83 7.39 -13.18
C GLU A 72 -3.35 6.98 -13.30
N ILE A 73 -2.42 7.85 -12.89
CA ILE A 73 -0.98 7.55 -12.90
C ILE A 73 -0.59 6.35 -12.02
N PHE A 74 -1.47 5.87 -11.14
CA PHE A 74 -1.23 4.67 -10.34
C PHE A 74 -1.91 3.42 -10.92
N ASN A 75 -2.58 3.53 -12.07
CA ASN A 75 -3.31 2.42 -12.67
C ASN A 75 -2.39 1.28 -13.11
N TRP A 76 -1.21 1.62 -13.63
CA TRP A 76 -0.18 0.66 -14.05
C TRP A 76 0.16 -0.37 -12.96
N VAL A 77 -0.01 -0.01 -11.69
CA VAL A 77 0.31 -0.90 -10.57
C VAL A 77 -0.61 -2.11 -10.53
N ILE A 78 -1.91 -1.89 -10.74
CA ILE A 78 -2.88 -2.98 -10.80
C ILE A 78 -2.66 -3.78 -12.08
N GLU A 79 -2.39 -3.11 -13.20
CA GLU A 79 -2.17 -3.75 -14.49
C GLU A 79 -0.93 -4.64 -14.50
N ASP A 80 0.17 -4.21 -13.89
CA ASP A 80 1.42 -4.97 -13.89
C ASP A 80 1.47 -6.03 -12.78
N PHE A 81 0.92 -5.75 -11.59
CA PHE A 81 1.14 -6.58 -10.40
C PHE A 81 -0.11 -7.32 -9.92
N TYR A 82 -1.23 -7.27 -10.64
CA TYR A 82 -2.44 -7.97 -10.23
C TYR A 82 -3.11 -8.68 -11.41
N ILE A 83 -3.59 -9.90 -11.16
CA ILE A 83 -4.46 -10.63 -12.10
C ILE A 83 -5.87 -10.74 -11.53
N LYS A 84 -6.86 -10.78 -12.41
CA LYS A 84 -8.24 -11.00 -12.03
C LYS A 84 -8.48 -12.51 -11.87
N SER A 85 -8.99 -12.90 -10.70
CA SER A 85 -9.48 -14.26 -10.44
C SER A 85 -10.90 -14.16 -9.88
N GLY A 86 -11.88 -14.41 -10.74
CA GLY A 86 -13.29 -14.12 -10.47
C GLY A 86 -13.51 -12.63 -10.23
N GLU A 87 -14.07 -12.28 -9.07
CA GLU A 87 -14.32 -10.89 -8.66
C GLU A 87 -13.16 -10.23 -7.90
N LYS A 88 -12.05 -10.95 -7.71
CA LYS A 88 -10.93 -10.49 -6.87
C LYS A 88 -9.69 -10.20 -7.71
N ASN A 89 -8.97 -9.15 -7.31
CA ASN A 89 -7.62 -8.89 -7.80
C ASN A 89 -6.61 -9.63 -6.91
N ILE A 90 -5.86 -10.54 -7.50
CA ILE A 90 -4.79 -11.29 -6.82
C ILE A 90 -3.46 -10.67 -7.19
N LYS A 91 -2.69 -10.26 -6.19
CA LYS A 91 -1.34 -9.71 -6.38
C LYS A 91 -0.40 -10.81 -6.87
N ILE A 92 0.34 -10.53 -7.93
CA ILE A 92 1.33 -11.41 -8.53
C ILE A 92 2.69 -10.71 -8.63
N VAL A 93 3.74 -11.51 -8.79
CA VAL A 93 5.04 -11.03 -9.22
C VAL A 93 5.15 -11.34 -10.73
N PRO A 94 5.13 -10.32 -11.62
CA PRO A 94 5.25 -10.59 -13.05
C PRO A 94 6.60 -11.25 -13.39
N LYS A 95 6.57 -12.18 -14.36
CA LYS A 95 7.70 -13.06 -14.72
C LYS A 95 9.00 -12.31 -15.03
N ASP A 96 8.90 -11.14 -15.66
CA ASP A 96 10.03 -10.29 -16.04
C ASP A 96 10.20 -9.06 -15.13
N SER A 97 9.60 -9.07 -13.93
CA SER A 97 9.67 -7.95 -12.98
C SER A 97 11.11 -7.53 -12.65
N TYR A 98 12.03 -8.50 -12.57
CA TYR A 98 13.45 -8.26 -12.27
C TYR A 98 14.14 -7.36 -13.30
N LYS A 99 13.72 -7.38 -14.58
CA LYS A 99 14.28 -6.52 -15.63
C LYS A 99 13.94 -5.04 -15.43
N LYS A 100 12.86 -4.77 -14.67
CA LYS A 100 12.40 -3.41 -14.34
C LYS A 100 12.91 -2.95 -12.96
N LEU A 101 13.66 -3.78 -12.23
CA LEU A 101 14.28 -3.38 -10.97
C LEU A 101 15.60 -2.67 -11.28
N THR A 102 15.67 -1.39 -10.92
CA THR A 102 16.85 -0.53 -11.03
C THR A 102 17.53 -0.37 -9.68
#